data_AF-A0A4Q5A551-F1
#
_entry.id   AF-A0A4Q5A551-F1
#
_cell.length_a   1.000
_cell.length_b   1.000
_cell.length_c   1.000
_cell.angle_alpha   90.00
_cell.angle_beta   90.00
_cell.angle_gamma   90.00
#
_symmetry.space_group_name_H-M   'P 1'
#
loop_
_entity.id
_entity.type
_entity.pdbx_description
1 polymer ?
#
loop_
_entity_poly.entity_id
_entity_poly.type
_entity_poly.pdbx_seq_one_letter_code
_entity_poly.pdbx_strand_id
1 'polypeptide(L)'
;MTYQYLTQYDAACYTPGRPYGIDSITIHWWDDPAKHPTFDGAVNTFVTGARQTSAHYVAEAGKVACLVDPDNRAWACGDGVDVGSGGNDKSISIECNPRQSDGDYDTIAQLIADLRATYGDLPLYPHRHWSSTGCPGTYDLNRLDRLARAKRGQKPAASAPARPAAKPKPAPARKDLDAVAREVIAGQWGNNPQRAEKLRAAGYDANAVQARVNQMLGATAAPSRPAVDIDALARAVIRGDYGNGDERRRRLGSNYDAVQRRVNQMLG
;
A
#
# COMPACT_ATOMS: atom_id res chain seq x y z
N MET A 1 -20.99 13.41 -23.31
CA MET A 1 -22.24 13.16 -22.57
C MET A 1 -21.96 13.39 -21.10
N THR A 2 -22.90 13.91 -20.34
CA THR A 2 -22.73 14.09 -18.89
C THR A 2 -23.10 12.84 -18.15
N TYR A 3 -22.15 12.30 -17.39
CA TYR A 3 -22.39 11.20 -16.48
C TYR A 3 -22.85 11.73 -15.12
N GLN A 4 -23.64 10.93 -14.43
CA GLN A 4 -23.92 11.11 -13.02
C GLN A 4 -22.63 10.85 -12.24
N TYR A 5 -22.12 11.88 -11.57
CA TYR A 5 -20.93 11.78 -10.75
C TYR A 5 -21.31 11.50 -9.29
N LEU A 6 -20.90 10.34 -8.79
CA LEU A 6 -21.22 9.82 -7.47
C LEU A 6 -19.99 9.94 -6.56
N THR A 7 -20.12 10.70 -5.48
CA THR A 7 -19.05 10.97 -4.52
C THR A 7 -19.43 10.56 -3.09
N GLN A 8 -20.57 9.88 -2.94
CA GLN A 8 -21.05 9.40 -1.64
C GLN A 8 -20.36 8.11 -1.16
N TYR A 9 -19.42 7.56 -1.93
CA TYR A 9 -18.73 6.31 -1.63
C TYR A 9 -17.25 6.58 -1.38
N ASP A 10 -16.67 5.92 -0.37
CA ASP A 10 -15.24 5.94 -0.10
C ASP A 10 -14.74 4.49 -0.11
N ALA A 11 -13.63 4.22 -0.82
CA ALA A 11 -12.96 2.93 -0.72
C ALA A 11 -12.33 2.75 0.66
N ALA A 12 -12.38 1.54 1.21
CA ALA A 12 -11.79 1.24 2.52
C ALA A 12 -10.25 1.18 2.50
N CYS A 13 -9.64 1.05 1.32
CA CYS A 13 -8.19 0.92 1.15
C CYS A 13 -7.68 2.01 0.20
N TYR A 14 -6.60 2.70 0.58
CA TYR A 14 -5.81 3.60 -0.27
C TYR A 14 -4.56 4.04 0.50
N THR A 15 -3.58 4.61 -0.21
CA THR A 15 -2.45 5.30 0.42
C THR A 15 -2.55 6.81 0.18
N PRO A 16 -2.51 7.66 1.22
CA PRO A 16 -2.64 9.10 1.05
C PRO A 16 -1.52 9.76 0.21
N GLY A 17 -1.89 10.78 -0.59
CA GLY A 17 -0.98 11.68 -1.32
C GLY A 17 -0.54 11.21 -2.72
N ARG A 18 0.42 11.94 -3.31
CA ARG A 18 1.09 11.61 -4.59
C ARG A 18 2.59 11.99 -4.56
N PRO A 19 3.43 11.37 -3.72
CA PRO A 19 4.85 11.72 -3.63
C PRO A 19 5.63 11.41 -4.93
N TYR A 20 5.07 10.56 -5.80
CA TYR A 20 5.65 10.22 -7.10
C TYR A 20 4.95 10.91 -8.28
N GLY A 21 3.98 11.80 -8.02
CA GLY A 21 3.16 12.45 -9.03
C GLY A 21 2.10 11.54 -9.66
N ILE A 22 1.43 12.06 -10.69
CA ILE A 22 0.49 11.34 -11.56
C ILE A 22 1.04 11.45 -12.98
N ASP A 23 1.27 10.32 -13.65
CA ASP A 23 1.82 10.28 -15.00
C ASP A 23 0.94 9.55 -16.01
N SER A 24 -0.11 8.86 -15.57
CA SER A 24 -0.93 8.01 -16.45
C SER A 24 -2.32 7.71 -15.88
N ILE A 25 -3.16 7.11 -16.71
CA ILE A 25 -4.45 6.53 -16.33
C ILE A 25 -4.39 5.04 -16.63
N THR A 26 -4.73 4.19 -15.65
CA THR A 26 -4.81 2.75 -15.86
C THR A 26 -6.26 2.33 -16.05
N ILE A 27 -6.53 1.64 -17.16
CA ILE A 27 -7.85 1.08 -17.47
C ILE A 27 -7.92 -0.36 -16.97
N HIS A 28 -8.95 -0.61 -16.16
CA HIS A 28 -9.33 -1.91 -15.62
C HIS A 28 -10.73 -2.29 -16.10
N TRP A 29 -11.13 -3.54 -15.87
CA TRP A 29 -12.51 -3.98 -16.00
C TRP A 29 -12.91 -4.75 -14.75
N TRP A 30 -14.16 -4.63 -14.30
CA TRP A 30 -14.59 -5.38 -13.13
C TRP A 30 -15.17 -6.74 -13.52
N ASP A 31 -14.61 -7.81 -12.93
CA ASP A 31 -15.09 -9.20 -13.06
C ASP A 31 -15.32 -9.68 -14.51
N ASP A 32 -15.85 -10.89 -14.66
CA ASP A 32 -16.22 -11.48 -15.94
C ASP A 32 -17.62 -11.00 -16.38
N PRO A 33 -17.79 -10.45 -17.59
CA PRO A 33 -19.11 -10.01 -18.08
C PRO A 33 -20.16 -11.13 -18.10
N ALA A 34 -19.76 -12.40 -18.25
CA ALA A 34 -20.65 -13.56 -18.23
C ALA A 34 -21.29 -13.81 -16.85
N LYS A 35 -20.72 -13.26 -15.77
CA LYS A 35 -21.30 -13.32 -14.42
C LYS A 35 -22.32 -12.22 -14.15
N HIS A 36 -22.59 -11.36 -15.14
CA HIS A 36 -23.50 -10.22 -15.02
C HIS A 36 -23.19 -9.29 -13.82
N PRO A 37 -21.91 -8.88 -13.62
CA PRO A 37 -21.56 -8.03 -12.49
C PRO A 37 -22.24 -6.67 -12.59
N THR A 38 -22.60 -6.09 -11.46
CA THR A 38 -23.30 -4.79 -11.37
C THR A 38 -22.35 -3.69 -10.92
N PHE A 39 -22.67 -2.46 -11.29
CA PHE A 39 -21.94 -1.27 -10.82
C PHE A 39 -21.87 -1.20 -9.29
N ASP A 40 -23.02 -1.39 -8.62
CA ASP A 40 -23.07 -1.35 -7.16
C ASP A 40 -22.25 -2.48 -6.55
N GLY A 41 -22.20 -3.66 -7.16
CA GLY A 41 -21.33 -4.76 -6.72
C GLY A 41 -19.84 -4.43 -6.87
N ALA A 42 -19.45 -3.78 -7.97
CA ALA A 42 -18.09 -3.30 -8.19
C ALA A 42 -17.71 -2.22 -7.16
N VAL A 43 -18.58 -1.23 -6.92
CA VAL A 43 -18.38 -0.22 -5.87
C VAL A 43 -18.25 -0.87 -4.50
N ASN A 44 -19.16 -1.77 -4.14
CA ASN A 44 -19.20 -2.38 -2.81
C ASN A 44 -17.99 -3.27 -2.53
N THR A 45 -17.37 -3.84 -3.57
CA THR A 45 -16.09 -4.57 -3.46
C THR A 45 -14.99 -3.71 -2.84
N PHE A 46 -14.92 -2.43 -3.21
CA PHE A 46 -13.91 -1.50 -2.73
C PHE A 46 -14.33 -0.77 -1.44
N VAL A 47 -15.62 -0.48 -1.26
CA VAL A 47 -16.16 0.12 -0.03
C VAL A 47 -15.98 -0.81 1.17
N THR A 48 -16.17 -2.12 0.99
CA THR A 48 -15.98 -3.09 2.09
C THR A 48 -14.52 -3.34 2.43
N GLY A 49 -13.61 -3.18 1.47
CA GLY A 49 -12.18 -3.45 1.65
C GLY A 49 -11.81 -4.91 1.85
N ALA A 50 -12.76 -5.84 1.72
CA ALA A 50 -12.54 -7.26 2.00
C ALA A 50 -11.42 -7.88 1.14
N ARG A 51 -11.18 -7.33 -0.05
CA ARG A 51 -10.13 -7.77 -0.98
C ARG A 51 -8.80 -7.04 -0.77
N GLN A 52 -8.74 -6.05 0.12
CA GLN A 52 -7.60 -5.14 0.28
C GLN A 52 -7.15 -4.51 -1.05
N THR A 53 -8.12 -4.11 -1.87
CA THR A 53 -7.93 -3.43 -3.15
C THR A 53 -8.84 -2.21 -3.23
N SER A 54 -8.57 -1.33 -4.19
CA SER A 54 -9.35 -0.12 -4.44
C SER A 54 -9.11 0.38 -5.85
N ALA A 55 -10.02 1.19 -6.40
CA ALA A 55 -9.80 2.01 -7.59
C ALA A 55 -10.18 3.46 -7.30
N HIS A 56 -9.68 4.41 -8.09
CA HIS A 56 -10.13 5.80 -7.98
C HIS A 56 -11.55 5.92 -8.48
N TYR A 57 -11.86 5.26 -9.60
CA TYR A 57 -13.17 5.34 -10.23
C TYR A 57 -13.75 3.97 -10.59
N VAL A 58 -15.06 3.87 -10.51
CA VAL A 58 -15.89 2.82 -11.13
C VAL A 58 -16.80 3.51 -12.15
N ALA A 59 -16.79 3.09 -13.41
CA ALA A 59 -17.52 3.74 -14.49
C ALA A 59 -18.34 2.75 -15.36
N GLU A 60 -19.62 3.09 -15.56
CA GLU A 60 -20.50 2.48 -16.57
C GLU A 60 -21.22 3.57 -17.36
N ALA A 61 -21.97 3.18 -18.40
CA ALA A 61 -22.78 4.08 -19.20
C ALA A 61 -23.62 5.03 -18.33
N GLY A 62 -23.32 6.33 -18.43
CA GLY A 62 -24.04 7.41 -17.75
C GLY A 62 -23.70 7.59 -16.28
N LYS A 63 -22.77 6.82 -15.68
CA LYS A 63 -22.49 6.89 -14.24
C LYS A 63 -21.01 6.64 -13.92
N VAL A 64 -20.47 7.47 -13.03
CA VAL A 64 -19.10 7.34 -12.51
C VAL A 64 -19.14 7.52 -10.99
N ALA A 65 -18.62 6.55 -10.23
CA ALA A 65 -18.34 6.71 -8.81
C ALA A 65 -16.87 6.98 -8.58
N CYS A 66 -16.56 8.02 -7.80
CA CYS A 66 -15.22 8.28 -7.27
C CYS A 66 -15.12 7.64 -5.88
N LEU A 67 -14.21 6.68 -5.71
CA LEU A 67 -14.05 5.92 -4.46
C LEU A 67 -12.75 6.29 -3.73
N VAL A 68 -11.69 6.59 -4.48
CA VAL A 68 -10.46 7.16 -3.96
C VAL A 68 -10.25 8.49 -4.66
N ASP A 69 -10.10 9.56 -3.88
CA ASP A 69 -9.70 10.87 -4.40
C ASP A 69 -8.42 10.71 -5.25
N PRO A 70 -8.37 11.20 -6.51
CA PRO A 70 -7.19 11.03 -7.35
C PRO A 70 -5.91 11.66 -6.80
N ASP A 71 -6.00 12.55 -5.81
CA ASP A 71 -4.83 13.06 -5.10
C ASP A 71 -4.25 12.06 -4.07
N ASN A 72 -4.87 10.88 -3.94
CA ASN A 72 -4.38 9.72 -3.21
C ASN A 72 -4.11 8.54 -4.15
N ARG A 73 -3.39 7.52 -3.68
CA ARG A 73 -3.01 6.33 -4.45
C ARG A 73 -3.96 5.16 -4.16
N ALA A 74 -4.67 4.68 -5.18
CA ALA A 74 -5.45 3.44 -5.11
C ALA A 74 -4.58 2.18 -5.28
N TRP A 75 -4.98 1.08 -4.65
CA TRP A 75 -4.37 -0.25 -4.74
C TRP A 75 -5.08 -1.14 -5.78
N ALA A 76 -4.80 -0.90 -7.06
CA ALA A 76 -5.49 -1.55 -8.18
C ALA A 76 -4.57 -2.38 -9.10
N CYS A 77 -3.31 -1.96 -9.25
CA CYS A 77 -2.43 -2.42 -10.32
C CYS A 77 -1.60 -3.65 -9.96
N GLY A 78 -1.45 -3.95 -8.67
CA GLY A 78 -0.71 -5.11 -8.18
C GLY A 78 0.81 -5.01 -8.33
N ASP A 79 1.35 -3.80 -8.52
CA ASP A 79 2.77 -3.53 -8.75
C ASP A 79 3.46 -2.83 -7.57
N GLY A 80 2.87 -2.93 -6.36
CA GLY A 80 3.38 -2.33 -5.13
C GLY A 80 2.95 -0.87 -4.95
N VAL A 81 3.01 -0.36 -3.71
CA VAL A 81 2.70 1.03 -3.33
C VAL A 81 3.84 1.55 -2.45
N ASP A 82 4.13 2.85 -2.50
CA ASP A 82 5.26 3.49 -1.83
C ASP A 82 6.65 3.01 -2.32
N VAL A 83 6.72 2.60 -3.58
CA VAL A 83 7.94 2.12 -4.23
C VAL A 83 8.25 2.85 -5.54
N GLY A 84 7.44 3.84 -5.90
CA GLY A 84 7.52 4.55 -7.17
C GLY A 84 7.01 3.72 -8.35
N SER A 85 6.08 2.80 -8.11
CA SER A 85 5.46 1.94 -9.12
C SER A 85 4.74 2.74 -10.22
N GLY A 86 4.56 2.15 -11.39
CA GLY A 86 3.88 2.83 -12.50
C GLY A 86 2.36 2.89 -12.29
N GLY A 87 1.78 1.77 -11.90
CA GLY A 87 0.36 1.59 -11.69
C GLY A 87 -0.13 2.25 -10.40
N ASN A 88 0.11 1.64 -9.24
CA ASN A 88 -0.48 2.16 -8.00
C ASN A 88 0.06 3.55 -7.60
N ASP A 89 1.37 3.79 -7.78
CA ASP A 89 1.97 5.03 -7.30
C ASP A 89 1.70 6.23 -8.23
N LYS A 90 1.69 6.01 -9.54
CA LYS A 90 1.69 7.10 -10.54
C LYS A 90 0.49 7.13 -11.47
N SER A 91 -0.41 6.14 -11.42
CA SER A 91 -1.61 6.15 -12.27
C SER A 91 -2.91 6.45 -11.53
N ILE A 92 -3.88 6.94 -12.28
CA ILE A 92 -5.29 6.97 -11.87
C ILE A 92 -5.99 5.73 -12.46
N SER A 93 -6.30 4.75 -11.60
CA SER A 93 -7.09 3.55 -11.96
C SER A 93 -8.59 3.82 -12.12
N ILE A 94 -9.13 3.42 -13.28
CA ILE A 94 -10.56 3.40 -13.61
C ILE A 94 -10.99 1.94 -13.82
N GLU A 95 -11.89 1.45 -12.98
CA GLU A 95 -12.59 0.18 -13.15
C GLU A 95 -13.79 0.39 -14.07
N CYS A 96 -13.82 -0.32 -15.19
CA CYS A 96 -14.81 -0.10 -16.23
C CYS A 96 -15.77 -1.28 -16.39
N ASN A 97 -17.01 -1.01 -16.80
CA ASN A 97 -18.02 -2.01 -17.05
C ASN A 97 -17.56 -3.03 -18.11
N PRO A 98 -17.42 -4.33 -17.79
CA PRO A 98 -16.80 -5.29 -18.70
C PRO A 98 -17.61 -5.53 -19.99
N ARG A 99 -18.88 -5.11 -20.01
CA ARG A 99 -19.79 -5.22 -21.16
C ARG A 99 -19.49 -4.25 -22.30
N GLN A 100 -18.76 -3.15 -22.05
CA GLN A 100 -18.17 -2.30 -23.09
C GLN A 100 -19.17 -1.75 -24.13
N SER A 101 -20.38 -1.37 -23.72
CA SER A 101 -21.34 -0.71 -24.61
C SER A 101 -20.77 0.63 -25.13
N ASP A 102 -21.34 1.15 -26.22
CA ASP A 102 -20.96 2.48 -26.71
C ASP A 102 -21.18 3.58 -25.66
N GLY A 103 -22.20 3.42 -24.81
CA GLY A 103 -22.43 4.31 -23.67
C GLY A 103 -21.35 4.22 -22.60
N ASP A 104 -20.80 3.02 -22.36
CA ASP A 104 -19.64 2.85 -21.45
C ASP A 104 -18.42 3.57 -22.04
N TYR A 105 -18.11 3.35 -23.32
CA TYR A 105 -17.01 4.06 -24.00
C TYR A 105 -17.18 5.58 -23.96
N ASP A 106 -18.38 6.11 -24.23
CA ASP A 106 -18.62 7.55 -24.19
C ASP A 106 -18.40 8.14 -22.80
N THR A 107 -18.88 7.43 -21.77
CA THR A 107 -18.77 7.86 -20.37
C THR A 107 -17.34 7.83 -19.87
N ILE A 108 -16.63 6.72 -20.09
CA ILE A 108 -15.23 6.56 -19.69
C ILE A 108 -14.36 7.56 -20.46
N ALA A 109 -14.62 7.79 -21.75
CA ALA A 109 -13.91 8.80 -22.52
C ALA A 109 -14.13 10.22 -21.99
N GLN A 110 -15.35 10.56 -21.52
CA GLN A 110 -15.60 11.84 -20.86
C GLN A 110 -14.81 11.94 -19.55
N LEU A 111 -14.83 10.92 -18.71
CA LEU A 111 -14.04 10.89 -17.47
C LEU A 111 -12.53 11.07 -17.75
N ILE A 112 -11.99 10.38 -18.76
CA ILE A 112 -10.58 10.55 -19.18
C ILE A 112 -10.31 12.00 -19.62
N ALA A 113 -11.22 12.62 -20.37
CA ALA A 113 -11.07 14.01 -20.80
C ALA A 113 -11.05 14.98 -19.60
N ASP A 114 -11.92 14.74 -18.61
CA ASP A 114 -12.01 15.55 -17.38
C ASP A 114 -10.75 15.40 -16.52
N LEU A 115 -10.25 14.17 -16.37
CA LEU A 115 -8.98 13.88 -15.70
C LEU A 115 -7.80 14.56 -16.42
N ARG A 116 -7.75 14.50 -17.75
CA ARG A 116 -6.70 15.16 -18.54
C ARG A 116 -6.77 16.69 -18.47
N ALA A 117 -7.96 17.24 -18.31
CA ALA A 117 -8.12 18.68 -18.07
C ALA A 117 -7.57 19.10 -16.70
N THR A 118 -7.57 18.20 -15.72
CA THR A 118 -7.16 18.48 -14.34
C THR A 118 -5.69 18.18 -14.09
N TYR A 119 -5.22 17.01 -14.55
CA TYR A 119 -3.90 16.44 -14.22
C TYR A 119 -2.92 16.48 -15.40
N GLY A 120 -3.29 17.11 -16.52
CA GLY A 120 -2.47 17.22 -17.71
C GLY A 120 -2.66 16.04 -18.66
N ASP A 121 -1.83 15.99 -19.71
CA ASP A 121 -2.04 15.03 -20.79
C ASP A 121 -1.57 13.61 -20.44
N LEU A 122 -2.40 12.85 -19.74
CA LEU A 122 -2.09 11.51 -19.25
C LEU A 122 -2.28 10.41 -20.32
N PRO A 123 -1.27 9.60 -20.67
CA PRO A 123 -1.42 8.39 -21.47
C PRO A 123 -2.30 7.33 -20.77
N LEU A 124 -2.88 6.42 -21.57
CA LEU A 124 -3.67 5.29 -21.07
C LEU A 124 -2.85 4.00 -21.10
N TYR A 125 -2.84 3.27 -19.99
CA TYR A 125 -2.26 1.93 -19.92
C TYR A 125 -3.32 0.90 -19.52
N PRO A 126 -3.30 -0.31 -20.11
CA PRO A 126 -4.13 -1.41 -19.61
C PRO A 126 -3.50 -1.97 -18.33
N HIS A 127 -4.29 -2.51 -17.39
CA HIS A 127 -3.76 -3.13 -16.16
C HIS A 127 -2.67 -4.18 -16.43
N ARG A 128 -2.81 -5.00 -17.48
CA ARG A 128 -1.78 -5.97 -17.92
C ARG A 128 -0.42 -5.38 -18.29
N HIS A 129 -0.30 -4.05 -18.40
CA HIS A 129 0.99 -3.38 -18.55
C HIS A 129 1.83 -3.47 -17.26
N TRP A 130 1.18 -3.50 -16.09
CA TRP A 130 1.84 -3.45 -14.78
C TRP A 130 2.00 -4.82 -14.13
N SER A 131 1.08 -5.74 -14.38
CA SER A 131 1.08 -7.08 -13.78
C SER A 131 0.57 -8.14 -14.75
N SER A 132 0.86 -9.42 -14.46
CA SER A 132 0.39 -10.54 -15.29
C SER A 132 -1.10 -10.80 -15.02
N THR A 133 -1.95 -10.27 -15.90
CA THR A 133 -3.42 -10.36 -15.79
C THR A 133 -4.09 -10.31 -17.15
N GLY A 134 -5.32 -10.84 -17.25
CA GLY A 134 -6.18 -10.64 -18.42
C GLY A 134 -6.82 -9.26 -18.49
N CYS A 135 -6.81 -8.49 -17.39
CA CYS A 135 -7.39 -7.15 -17.29
C CYS A 135 -6.71 -6.14 -18.24
N PRO A 136 -7.45 -5.23 -18.91
CA PRO A 136 -8.89 -4.96 -18.86
C PRO A 136 -9.71 -5.75 -19.89
N GLY A 137 -9.38 -7.03 -20.09
CA GLY A 137 -10.03 -7.85 -21.11
C GLY A 137 -9.82 -7.25 -22.50
N THR A 138 -10.93 -7.01 -23.20
CA THR A 138 -10.96 -6.57 -24.60
C THR A 138 -11.15 -5.07 -24.80
N TYR A 139 -11.08 -4.25 -23.74
CA TYR A 139 -11.19 -2.80 -23.89
C TYR A 139 -10.20 -2.23 -24.92
N ASP A 140 -10.72 -1.47 -25.88
CA ASP A 140 -9.93 -0.76 -26.90
C ASP A 140 -9.51 0.61 -26.36
N LEU A 141 -8.27 0.69 -25.86
CA LEU A 141 -7.71 1.92 -25.31
C LEU A 141 -7.48 3.00 -26.40
N ASN A 142 -7.25 2.62 -27.66
CA ASN A 142 -7.11 3.60 -28.75
C ASN A 142 -8.45 4.25 -29.08
N ARG A 143 -9.55 3.50 -28.98
CA ARG A 143 -10.90 4.04 -29.06
C ARG A 143 -11.18 4.99 -27.90
N LEU A 144 -10.87 4.59 -26.66
CA LEU A 144 -11.02 5.46 -25.48
C LEU A 144 -10.23 6.76 -25.63
N ASP A 145 -8.97 6.67 -26.06
CA ASP A 145 -8.12 7.85 -26.27
C ASP A 145 -8.73 8.79 -27.31
N ARG A 146 -9.06 8.29 -28.52
CA ARG A 146 -9.67 9.12 -29.57
C ARG A 146 -10.95 9.79 -29.12
N LEU A 147 -11.84 9.07 -28.43
CA LEU A 147 -13.09 9.63 -27.92
C LEU A 147 -12.83 10.69 -26.85
N ALA A 148 -11.88 10.47 -25.95
CA ALA A 148 -11.53 11.43 -24.90
C ALA A 148 -10.93 12.71 -25.49
N ARG A 149 -10.06 12.60 -26.50
CA ARG A 149 -9.51 13.75 -27.23
C ARG A 149 -10.59 14.59 -27.89
N ALA A 150 -11.58 13.95 -28.52
CA ALA A 150 -12.73 14.63 -29.13
C ALA A 150 -13.62 15.36 -28.10
N LYS A 151 -13.54 14.99 -26.81
CA LYS A 151 -14.30 15.59 -25.71
C LYS A 151 -13.55 16.70 -24.98
N ARG A 152 -12.29 16.99 -25.33
CA ARG A 152 -11.48 18.01 -24.66
C ARG A 152 -12.19 19.38 -24.64
N GLY A 153 -12.33 19.97 -23.46
CA GLY A 153 -12.98 21.27 -23.27
C GLY A 153 -14.52 21.21 -23.22
N GLN A 154 -15.14 20.04 -23.38
CA GLN A 154 -16.55 19.86 -23.05
C GLN A 154 -16.68 19.94 -21.52
N LYS A 155 -17.27 21.03 -21.02
CA LYS A 155 -17.56 21.18 -19.60
C LYS A 155 -18.59 20.12 -19.21
N PRO A 156 -18.37 19.32 -18.15
CA PRO A 156 -19.46 18.53 -17.62
C PRO A 156 -20.63 19.47 -17.28
N ALA A 157 -21.83 19.19 -17.80
CA ALA A 157 -23.05 19.73 -17.21
C ALA A 157 -23.02 19.44 -15.71
N ALA A 158 -23.30 20.47 -14.93
CA ALA A 158 -23.17 20.46 -13.48
C ALA A 158 -23.95 19.28 -12.87
N SER A 159 -23.27 18.17 -12.63
CA SER A 159 -23.56 17.30 -11.50
C SER A 159 -23.04 18.02 -10.25
N ALA A 160 -23.78 17.86 -9.15
CA ALA A 160 -23.55 18.49 -7.84
C ALA A 160 -22.05 18.60 -7.50
N PRO A 161 -21.63 19.68 -6.79
CA PRO A 161 -20.22 20.03 -6.64
C PRO A 161 -19.40 18.79 -6.32
N ALA A 162 -18.36 18.55 -7.13
CA ALA A 162 -17.25 17.71 -6.72
C ALA A 162 -16.97 18.08 -5.27
N ARG A 163 -17.05 17.08 -4.38
CA ARG A 163 -16.78 17.29 -2.96
C ARG A 163 -15.50 18.14 -2.91
N PRO A 164 -15.52 19.34 -2.29
CA PRO A 164 -14.29 20.07 -2.05
C PRO A 164 -13.33 19.07 -1.44
N ALA A 165 -12.11 18.96 -1.99
CA ALA A 165 -11.04 18.15 -1.41
C ALA A 165 -11.20 18.22 0.10
N ALA A 166 -11.52 17.09 0.73
CA ALA A 166 -11.92 17.11 2.12
C ALA A 166 -10.78 17.81 2.87
N LYS A 167 -11.06 18.99 3.45
CA LYS A 167 -10.13 19.60 4.40
C LYS A 167 -9.70 18.48 5.33
N PRO A 168 -8.40 18.29 5.57
CA PRO A 168 -7.92 17.12 6.30
C PRO A 168 -8.75 17.04 7.57
N LYS A 169 -9.53 15.96 7.69
CA LYS A 169 -10.16 15.62 8.96
C LYS A 169 -9.03 15.72 9.98
N PRO A 170 -9.17 16.49 11.08
CA PRO A 170 -8.13 16.53 12.10
C PRO A 170 -7.80 15.09 12.40
N ALA A 171 -6.55 14.70 12.15
CA ALA A 171 -6.10 13.37 12.49
C ALA A 171 -6.54 13.14 13.94
N PRO A 172 -7.07 11.96 14.30
CA PRO A 172 -7.19 11.63 15.73
C PRO A 172 -5.84 12.00 16.34
N ALA A 173 -5.86 12.86 17.38
CA ALA A 173 -4.65 13.48 17.91
C ALA A 173 -3.56 12.42 17.95
N ARG A 174 -2.56 12.58 17.08
CA ARG A 174 -1.55 11.53 16.88
C ARG A 174 -0.93 11.30 18.24
N LYS A 175 -0.91 10.05 18.69
CA LYS A 175 -0.18 9.72 19.91
C LYS A 175 1.25 10.17 19.67
N ASP A 176 1.84 10.78 20.69
CA ASP A 176 3.24 11.19 20.63
C ASP A 176 4.12 9.97 20.26
N LEU A 177 5.22 10.22 19.57
CA LEU A 177 6.11 9.19 19.05
C LEU A 177 6.57 8.22 20.16
N ASP A 178 6.67 8.73 21.39
CA ASP A 178 7.02 7.98 22.59
C ASP A 178 5.94 6.99 23.05
N ALA A 179 4.67 7.34 22.89
CA ALA A 179 3.58 6.43 23.18
C ALA A 179 3.55 5.29 22.15
N VAL A 180 3.72 5.60 20.87
CA VAL A 180 3.73 4.61 19.79
C VAL A 180 4.93 3.67 19.92
N ALA A 181 6.12 4.19 20.23
CA ALA A 181 7.31 3.37 20.44
C ALA A 181 7.13 2.36 21.60
N ARG A 182 6.47 2.76 22.70
CA ARG A 182 6.14 1.84 23.81
C ARG A 182 5.14 0.76 23.41
N GLU A 183 4.14 1.09 22.60
CA GLU A 183 3.19 0.10 22.07
C GLU A 183 3.86 -0.89 21.11
N VAL A 184 4.83 -0.44 20.32
CA VAL A 184 5.67 -1.31 19.49
C VAL A 184 6.51 -2.25 20.34
N ILE A 185 7.15 -1.75 21.42
CA ILE A 185 7.89 -2.56 22.39
C ILE A 185 6.98 -3.58 23.07
N ALA A 186 5.73 -3.19 23.38
CA ALA A 186 4.70 -4.06 23.94
C ALA A 186 4.09 -5.04 22.91
N GLY A 187 4.56 -5.06 21.66
CA GLY A 187 4.15 -6.00 20.63
C GLY A 187 2.80 -5.72 19.97
N GLN A 188 2.15 -4.60 20.28
CA GLN A 188 0.79 -4.28 19.81
C GLN A 188 0.71 -4.02 18.29
N TRP A 189 1.85 -3.70 17.68
CA TRP A 189 1.97 -3.40 16.26
C TRP A 189 2.42 -4.62 15.44
N GLY A 190 2.64 -5.78 16.06
CA GLY A 190 3.14 -6.99 15.40
C GLY A 190 4.63 -6.92 15.08
N ASN A 191 5.07 -7.82 14.19
CA ASN A 191 6.47 -7.95 13.78
C ASN A 191 6.70 -7.41 12.36
N ASN A 192 7.96 -7.16 12.01
CA ASN A 192 8.31 -6.74 10.64
C ASN A 192 7.98 -7.89 9.66
N PRO A 193 7.33 -7.66 8.51
CA PRO A 193 6.98 -6.37 7.87
C PRO A 193 5.67 -5.71 8.34
N GLN A 194 4.73 -6.48 8.89
CA GLN A 194 3.38 -6.05 9.28
C GLN A 194 3.38 -4.79 10.19
N ARG A 195 4.36 -4.68 11.09
CA ARG A 195 4.53 -3.51 11.96
C ARG A 195 4.73 -2.23 11.17
N ALA A 196 5.63 -2.26 10.20
CA ALA A 196 5.97 -1.08 9.42
C ALA A 196 4.77 -0.64 8.56
N GLU A 197 4.01 -1.60 8.04
CA GLU A 197 2.76 -1.36 7.31
C GLU A 197 1.68 -0.74 8.22
N LYS A 198 1.45 -1.29 9.41
CA LYS A 198 0.48 -0.75 10.37
C LYS A 198 0.86 0.67 10.82
N LEU A 199 2.14 0.91 11.11
CA LEU A 199 2.63 2.23 11.51
C LEU A 199 2.43 3.27 10.40
N ARG A 200 2.76 2.92 9.14
CA ARG A 200 2.53 3.80 7.98
C ARG A 200 1.05 4.04 7.73
N ALA A 201 0.21 3.01 7.82
CA ALA A 201 -1.25 3.13 7.70
C ALA A 201 -1.85 4.03 8.80
N ALA A 202 -1.27 4.02 10.00
CA ALA A 202 -1.63 4.91 11.10
C ALA A 202 -1.00 6.33 10.98
N GLY A 203 -0.25 6.60 9.91
CA GLY A 203 0.35 7.90 9.63
C GLY A 203 1.64 8.20 10.40
N TYR A 204 2.31 7.17 10.94
CA TYR A 204 3.63 7.28 11.57
C TYR A 204 4.74 6.92 10.58
N ASP A 205 5.88 7.60 10.70
CA ASP A 205 7.11 7.18 10.05
C ASP A 205 7.67 5.95 10.78
N ALA A 206 7.59 4.80 10.12
CA ALA A 206 8.08 3.53 10.66
C ALA A 206 9.57 3.59 11.03
N ASN A 207 10.39 4.37 10.31
CA ASN A 207 11.81 4.55 10.61
C ASN A 207 12.01 5.42 11.86
N ALA A 208 11.24 6.51 11.99
CA ALA A 208 11.29 7.36 13.18
C ALA A 208 10.80 6.61 14.43
N VAL A 209 9.72 5.83 14.31
CA VAL A 209 9.23 4.97 15.39
C VAL A 209 10.25 3.89 15.73
N GLN A 210 10.87 3.24 14.76
CA GLN A 210 11.91 2.23 15.01
C GLN A 210 13.18 2.84 15.63
N ALA A 211 13.59 4.03 15.19
CA ALA A 211 14.69 4.78 15.80
C ALA A 211 14.37 5.13 17.26
N ARG A 212 13.12 5.53 17.54
CA ARG A 212 12.67 5.83 18.91
C ARG A 212 12.56 4.58 19.77
N VAL A 213 12.09 3.45 19.24
CA VAL A 213 12.11 2.14 19.89
C VAL A 213 13.55 1.74 20.24
N ASN A 214 14.50 1.92 19.32
CA ASN A 214 15.91 1.63 19.57
C ASN A 214 16.50 2.54 20.66
N GLN A 215 16.15 3.83 20.64
CA GLN A 215 16.52 4.76 21.71
C GLN A 215 15.89 4.40 23.05
N MET A 216 14.62 3.99 23.07
CA MET A 216 13.93 3.60 24.30
C MET A 216 14.48 2.31 24.87
N LEU A 217 14.73 1.29 24.06
CA LEU A 217 15.41 0.06 24.49
C LEU A 217 16.87 0.32 24.91
N GLY A 218 17.50 1.35 24.34
CA GLY A 218 18.82 1.84 24.76
C GLY A 218 18.79 2.68 26.04
N ALA A 219 17.69 3.40 26.31
CA ALA A 219 17.52 4.30 27.46
C ALA A 219 16.84 3.63 28.68
N THR A 220 16.05 2.57 28.47
CA THR A 220 15.49 1.71 29.53
C THR A 220 16.39 0.53 29.86
N ALA A 221 17.63 0.53 29.35
CA ALA A 221 18.68 -0.35 29.87
C ALA A 221 19.10 0.10 31.28
N ALA A 222 18.22 -0.08 32.28
CA ALA A 222 18.69 -0.66 33.54
C ALA A 222 19.26 -2.04 33.19
N PRO A 223 20.39 -2.44 33.80
CA PRO A 223 21.38 -3.30 33.18
C PRO A 223 20.69 -4.54 32.62
N SER A 224 20.80 -4.73 31.30
CA SER A 224 20.55 -6.01 30.70
C SER A 224 21.31 -7.02 31.54
N ARG A 225 20.59 -7.97 32.14
CA ARG A 225 21.18 -9.20 32.68
C ARG A 225 22.25 -9.63 31.68
N PRO A 226 23.55 -9.68 32.07
CA PRO A 226 24.63 -9.63 31.13
C PRO A 226 24.37 -10.65 30.03
N ALA A 227 24.33 -10.16 28.78
CA ALA A 227 24.44 -11.04 27.63
C ALA A 227 25.61 -11.95 27.96
N VAL A 228 25.35 -13.26 28.00
CA VAL A 228 26.34 -14.25 28.41
C VAL A 228 27.63 -13.93 27.65
N ASP A 229 28.65 -13.50 28.39
CA ASP A 229 29.90 -13.03 27.79
C ASP A 229 30.63 -14.25 27.23
N ILE A 230 30.45 -14.47 25.93
CA ILE A 230 31.00 -15.61 25.20
C ILE A 230 32.53 -15.60 25.25
N ASP A 231 33.16 -14.42 25.32
CA ASP A 231 34.61 -14.29 25.46
C ASP A 231 35.09 -14.70 26.86
N ALA A 232 34.38 -14.27 27.91
CA ALA A 232 34.68 -14.69 29.29
C ALA A 232 34.48 -16.20 29.48
N LEU A 233 33.40 -16.75 28.93
CA LEU A 233 33.14 -18.19 28.95
C LEU A 233 34.19 -18.97 28.14
N ALA A 234 34.59 -18.49 26.97
CA ALA A 234 35.65 -19.13 26.18
C ALA A 234 36.97 -19.16 26.94
N ARG A 235 37.35 -18.06 27.60
CA ARG A 235 38.55 -18.02 28.46
C ARG A 235 38.43 -18.98 29.66
N ALA A 236 37.27 -19.08 30.28
CA ALA A 236 37.02 -20.02 31.37
C ALA A 236 37.08 -21.49 30.91
N VAL A 237 36.61 -21.78 29.70
CA VAL A 237 36.77 -23.10 29.07
C VAL A 237 38.25 -23.42 28.80
N ILE A 238 39.03 -22.45 28.30
CA ILE A 238 40.48 -22.61 28.06
C ILE A 238 41.24 -22.86 29.36
N ARG A 239 40.82 -22.23 30.47
CA ARG A 239 41.38 -22.48 31.81
C ARG A 239 40.96 -23.83 32.42
N GLY A 240 39.96 -24.50 31.85
CA GLY A 240 39.47 -25.81 32.31
C GLY A 240 38.24 -25.79 33.23
N ASP A 241 37.66 -24.63 33.49
CA ASP A 241 36.58 -24.42 34.50
C ASP A 241 35.27 -25.18 34.15
N TYR A 242 35.14 -25.62 32.88
CA TYR A 242 33.94 -26.26 32.33
C TYR A 242 34.12 -27.75 32.00
N GLY A 243 35.26 -28.36 32.36
CA GLY A 243 35.53 -29.76 32.03
C GLY A 243 35.68 -30.02 30.52
N ASN A 244 35.56 -31.29 30.13
CA ASN A 244 35.77 -31.77 28.75
C ASN A 244 34.56 -32.59 28.24
N GLY A 245 34.44 -32.70 26.92
CA GLY A 245 33.40 -33.49 26.25
C GLY A 245 31.96 -33.12 26.66
N ASP A 246 31.20 -34.10 27.12
CA ASP A 246 29.77 -33.96 27.43
C ASP A 246 29.50 -33.16 28.70
N GLU A 247 30.45 -33.10 29.63
CA GLU A 247 30.34 -32.24 30.82
C GLU A 247 30.34 -30.77 30.42
N ARG A 248 31.21 -30.38 29.49
CA ARG A 248 31.25 -29.02 28.93
C ARG A 248 29.96 -28.65 28.22
N ARG A 249 29.41 -29.57 27.40
CA ARG A 249 28.12 -29.38 26.73
C ARG A 249 26.98 -29.18 27.73
N ARG A 250 26.92 -30.03 28.77
CA ARG A 250 25.90 -29.94 29.82
C ARG A 250 25.98 -28.62 30.59
N ARG A 251 27.20 -28.17 30.94
CA ARG A 251 27.42 -26.94 31.73
C ARG A 251 27.19 -25.66 30.93
N LEU A 252 27.52 -25.64 29.63
CA LEU A 252 27.34 -24.45 28.77
C LEU A 252 25.93 -24.37 28.15
N GLY A 253 25.20 -25.49 28.08
CA GLY A 253 23.84 -25.55 27.56
C GLY A 253 23.74 -24.95 26.16
N SER A 254 22.76 -24.06 25.95
CA SER A 254 22.54 -23.36 24.68
C SER A 254 23.70 -22.50 24.21
N ASN A 255 24.66 -22.16 25.08
CA ASN A 255 25.83 -21.36 24.72
C ASN A 255 27.00 -22.19 24.20
N TYR A 256 26.90 -23.53 24.25
CA TYR A 256 28.00 -24.44 23.89
C TYR A 256 28.57 -24.15 22.50
N ASP A 257 27.72 -24.06 21.48
CA ASP A 257 28.18 -23.87 20.09
C ASP A 257 28.87 -22.52 19.89
N ALA A 258 28.36 -21.46 20.52
CA ALA A 258 28.93 -20.12 20.44
C ALA A 258 30.29 -20.03 21.16
N VAL A 259 30.39 -20.60 22.36
CA VAL A 259 31.62 -20.62 23.16
C VAL A 259 32.67 -21.53 22.52
N GLN A 260 32.29 -22.71 22.02
CA GLN A 260 33.24 -23.63 21.41
C GLN A 260 33.82 -23.07 20.10
N ARG A 261 33.00 -22.41 19.27
CA ARG A 261 33.48 -21.69 18.10
C ARG A 261 34.49 -20.61 18.48
N ARG A 262 34.25 -19.90 19.60
CA ARG A 262 35.15 -18.85 20.07
C ARG A 262 36.46 -19.40 20.65
N VAL A 263 36.42 -20.49 21.39
CA VAL A 263 37.63 -21.21 21.86
C VAL A 263 38.50 -21.64 20.68
N ASN A 264 37.90 -22.17 19.62
CA ASN A 264 38.64 -22.57 18.42
C ASN A 264 39.32 -21.38 17.72
N GLN A 265 38.71 -20.19 17.76
CA GLN A 265 39.33 -18.95 17.25
C GLN A 265 40.46 -18.41 18.14
N MET A 266 40.50 -18.76 19.42
CA MET A 266 41.54 -18.31 20.36
C MET A 266 42.76 -19.24 20.42
N LEU A 267 42.60 -20.50 19.98
CA LEU A 267 43.64 -21.54 20.03
C LEU A 267 44.10 -22.05 18.65
N GLY A 268 43.45 -21.61 17.58
CA GLY A 268 43.88 -21.82 16.19
C GLY A 268 44.55 -20.58 15.64
#